data_AF-A0A916MM54-F1
#
_entry.id   AF-A0A916MM54-F1
#
_cell.length_a   1.000
_cell.length_b   1.000
_cell.length_c   1.000
_cell.angle_alpha   90.00
_cell.angle_beta   90.00
_cell.angle_gamma   90.00
#
_symmetry.space_group_name_H-M   'P 1'
#
loop_
_entity.id
_entity.type
_entity.pdbx_description
1 polymer ?
#
loop_
_entity_poly.entity_id
_entity_poly.type
_entity_poly.pdbx_seq_one_letter_code
_entity_poly.pdbx_strand_id
1 'polypeptide(L)' 'MLAVPVAPPDTVEQLRGEVDELVCLFEPPYFHAVGVHYGDFHQIEDDEVIALLDAAAVGR' A
#
# COMPACT_ATOMS: atom_id res chain seq x y z
N MET A 1 10.28 -0.33 8.46
CA MET A 1 8.85 -0.05 8.69
C MET A 1 8.06 -0.33 7.42
N LEU A 2 6.99 -1.11 7.51
CA LEU A 2 6.00 -1.35 6.46
C LEU A 2 4.67 -0.72 6.88
N ALA A 3 4.10 0.11 6.01
CA ALA A 3 2.80 0.74 6.25
C ALA A 3 1.91 0.56 5.02
N VAL A 4 0.74 -0.05 5.21
CA VAL A 4 -0.23 -0.30 4.14
C VAL A 4 -1.65 -0.01 4.63
N PRO A 5 -2.55 0.50 3.77
CA PRO A 5 -3.93 0.75 4.18
C PRO A 5 -4.72 -0.54 4.43
N VAL A 6 -4.50 -1.57 3.61
CA VAL A 6 -5.25 -2.81 3.65
C VAL A 6 -4.40 -3.98 3.17
N ALA A 7 -4.47 -5.12 3.84
CA ALA A 7 -3.75 -6.34 3.48
C ALA A 7 -4.45 -7.60 3.99
N PRO A 8 -4.23 -8.78 3.36
CA PRO A 8 -4.72 -10.04 3.89
C PRO A 8 -4.13 -10.35 5.28
N PRO A 9 -4.90 -10.88 6.24
CA PRO A 9 -4.39 -11.18 7.59
C PRO A 9 -3.19 -12.13 7.61
N ASP A 10 -3.20 -13.15 6.75
CA ASP A 10 -2.10 -14.12 6.61
C ASP A 10 -0.83 -13.49 6.04
N THR A 11 -0.96 -12.54 5.11
CA THR A 11 0.16 -11.76 4.58
C THR A 11 0.76 -10.85 5.65
N VAL A 12 -0.09 -10.21 6.47
CA VAL A 12 0.38 -9.38 7.60
C VAL A 12 1.13 -10.23 8.61
N GLU A 13 0.61 -11.42 8.96
CA GLU A 13 1.27 -12.35 9.87
C GLU A 13 2.65 -12.78 9.34
N GLN A 14 2.75 -13.13 8.06
CA GLN A 14 4.02 -13.50 7.42
C GLN A 14 5.03 -12.35 7.44
N LEU A 15 4.60 -11.12 7.14
CA LEU A 15 5.49 -9.97 7.03
C LEU A 15 5.91 -9.37 8.38
N ARG A 16 5.17 -9.61 9.47
CA ARG A 16 5.53 -9.12 10.81
C ARG A 16 6.94 -9.56 11.25
N GLY A 17 7.41 -10.72 10.79
CA GLY A 17 8.75 -11.22 11.10
C GLY A 17 9.88 -10.57 10.28
N GLU A 18 9.55 -9.91 9.18
CA GLU A 18 10.52 -9.41 8.18
C GLU A 18 10.79 -7.90 8.33
N VAL A 19 10.04 -7.20 9.19
CA VAL A 19 10.14 -5.75 9.36
C VAL A 19 10.16 -5.36 10.84
N ASP A 20 10.89 -4.30 11.19
CA ASP A 20 10.95 -3.80 12.57
C ASP A 20 9.59 -3.29 13.08
N GLU A 21 8.79 -2.71 12.18
CA GLU A 21 7.50 -2.10 12.48
C GLU A 21 6.54 -2.32 11.32
N LEU A 22 5.32 -2.77 11.62
CA LEU A 22 4.24 -2.98 10.66
C LEU A 22 2.98 -2.26 11.11
N VAL A 23 2.42 -1.43 10.23
CA VAL A 23 1.14 -0.74 10.40
C VAL A 23 0.21 -1.12 9.26
N CYS A 24 -0.87 -1.83 9.57
CA CYS A 24 -1.96 -2.13 8.64
C CYS A 24 -3.25 -1.53 9.20
N LEU A 25 -3.92 -0.64 8.45
CA LEU A 25 -5.16 0.00 8.95
C LEU A 25 -6.35 -0.96 8.93
N PHE A 26 -6.38 -1.90 7.99
CA PHE A 26 -7.48 -2.84 7.85
C PHE A 26 -7.01 -4.22 7.37
N GLU A 27 -7.34 -5.25 8.14
CA GLU A 27 -7.04 -6.66 7.83
C GLU A 27 -8.37 -7.42 7.64
N PRO A 28 -9.00 -7.37 6.44
CA PRO A 28 -10.31 -7.99 6.24
C PRO A 28 -10.22 -9.52 6.34
N PRO A 29 -11.14 -10.19 7.06
CA PRO A 29 -11.13 -11.64 7.20
C PRO A 29 -11.36 -12.38 5.87
N TYR A 30 -12.01 -11.72 4.90
CA TYR A 30 -12.17 -12.20 3.53
C TYR A 30 -11.58 -11.16 2.58
N PHE A 31 -10.34 -11.37 2.17
CA PHE A 31 -9.63 -10.47 1.27
C PHE A 31 -9.90 -10.88 -0.18
N HIS A 32 -10.67 -10.06 -0.92
CA HIS A 32 -11.01 -10.35 -2.31
C HIS A 32 -9.99 -9.77 -3.29
N ALA A 33 -9.83 -8.46 -3.28
CA ALA A 33 -8.87 -7.73 -4.10
C ALA A 33 -8.60 -6.37 -3.46
N VAL A 34 -7.45 -5.78 -3.76
CA VAL A 34 -7.08 -4.46 -3.21
C VAL A 34 -8.10 -3.38 -3.61
N GLY A 35 -8.51 -3.36 -4.87
CA GLY A 35 -9.34 -2.29 -5.43
C GLY A 35 -10.73 -2.14 -4.82
N VAL A 36 -11.31 -3.19 -4.23
CA VAL A 36 -12.65 -3.10 -3.60
C VAL A 36 -12.68 -2.21 -2.36
N HIS A 37 -11.50 -1.89 -1.82
CA HIS A 37 -11.33 -1.05 -0.64
C HIS A 37 -11.16 0.44 -0.98
N TYR A 38 -11.11 0.80 -2.26
CA TYR A 38 -10.95 2.18 -2.71
C TYR A 38 -12.20 2.63 -3.48
N GLY A 39 -12.71 3.82 -3.15
CA GLY A 39 -13.82 4.44 -3.90
C GLY A 39 -13.40 4.85 -5.32
N ASP A 40 -12.10 5.10 -5.51
CA ASP A 40 -11.46 5.34 -6.79
C ASP A 40 -10.19 4.48 -6.87
N PHE A 41 -10.15 3.57 -7.83
CA PHE A 41 -9.04 2.66 -8.07
C PHE A 41 -8.63 2.70 -9.56
N HIS A 42 -8.62 3.90 -10.14
CA HIS A 42 -8.10 4.10 -11.48
C HIS A 42 -6.61 3.74 -11.55
N GLN A 43 -6.18 3.35 -12.75
CA GLN A 43 -4.79 3.10 -13.05
C GLN A 43 -4.01 4.42 -13.06
N ILE A 44 -2.84 4.41 -12.43
CA ILE A 44 -1.87 5.52 -12.52
C ILE A 44 -0.93 5.23 -13.69
N GLU A 45 -0.79 6.18 -14.60
CA GLU A 45 0.07 6.05 -15.78
C GLU A 45 1.54 6.32 -15.45
N ASP A 46 2.46 5.74 -16.23
CA ASP A 46 3.90 5.86 -16.00
C ASP A 46 4.37 7.33 -15.95
N ASP A 47 3.84 8.19 -16.83
CA ASP A 47 4.18 9.62 -16.87
C ASP A 47 3.79 10.35 -15.58
N GLU A 48 2.66 9.95 -14.96
CA GLU A 48 2.21 10.50 -13.68
C GLU A 48 3.13 10.04 -12.55
N VAL A 49 3.53 8.76 -12.53
CA VAL A 49 4.49 8.23 -11.56
C VAL A 49 5.81 8.99 -11.64
N ILE A 50 6.34 9.21 -12.85
CA ILE A 50 7.60 9.94 -13.06
C ILE A 50 7.48 11.37 -12.53
N ALA A 51 6.39 12.08 -12.85
CA ALA A 51 6.16 13.44 -12.38
C ALA A 51 6.09 13.54 -10.84
N LEU A 52 5.43 12.57 -10.18
CA LEU A 52 5.35 12.50 -8.72
C LEU A 52 6.72 12.26 -8.07
N LEU A 53 7.54 11.38 -8.66
CA LEU A 53 8.89 11.10 -8.17
C LEU A 53 9.81 12.34 -8.32
N ASP A 54 9.73 13.04 -9.43
CA ASP A 54 10.49 14.29 -9.66
C ASP A 54 10.07 15.38 -8.66
N ALA A 55 8.76 15.56 -8.46
CA ALA A 55 8.23 16.53 -7.49
C ALA A 55 8.70 16.22 -6.06
N ALA A 56 8.70 14.95 -5.66
CA ALA A 56 9.20 14.51 -4.36
C ALA A 56 10.72 14.70 -4.21
N ALA A 57 11.48 14.65 -5.31
CA ALA A 57 12.93 14.87 -5.29
C ALA A 57 13.31 16.34 -5.08
N VAL A 58 12.50 17.28 -5.59
CA VAL A 58 12.71 18.73 -5.43
C VAL A 58 12.37 19.22 -4.03
N GLY A 59 11.48 18.52 -3.31
CA GLY A 59 11.09 18.83 -1.94
C GLY A 59 12.07 18.33 -0.85
N ARG A 60 13.23 17.78 -1.21
CA ARG A 60 14.29 17.35 -0.29
C ARG A 60 15.39 18.39 -0.13
#